data_AF-A0A967W3U4-F1
#
_entry.id   AF-A0A967W3U4-F1
#
_cell.length_a   1.000
_cell.length_b   1.000
_cell.length_c   1.000
_cell.angle_alpha   90.00
_cell.angle_beta   90.00
_cell.angle_gamma   90.00
#
_symmetry.space_group_name_H-M   'P 1'
#
loop_
_entity.id
_entity.type
_entity.pdbx_description
1 polymer ?
#
loop_
_entity_poly.entity_id
_entity_poly.type
_entity_poly.pdbx_seq_one_letter_code
_entity_poly.pdbx_strand_id
1 'polypeptide(L)'
;MTGAILALTLAYVAVAALLLCLNLATRFAPWIKGSAVVVVTALYASAWFGYRGLLGWASPAPLPETFRVLWITADEPDKETGAAGTIFFWVREL
;
A
#
# COMPACT_ATOMS: atom_id res chain seq x y z
N MET A 1 0.23 -3.24 16.90
CA MET A 1 0.06 -2.81 15.50
C MET A 1 0.66 -1.42 15.24
N THR A 2 0.44 -0.43 16.11
CA THR A 2 1.04 0.91 16.03
C THR A 2 2.58 0.93 16.05
N GLY A 3 3.21 0.10 16.89
CA GLY A 3 4.68 0.04 16.99
C GLY A 3 5.39 -0.37 15.69
N ALA A 4 4.82 -1.31 14.92
CA ALA A 4 5.38 -1.74 13.64
C ALA A 4 5.29 -0.63 12.58
N ILE A 5 4.17 0.10 12.56
CA ILE A 5 3.95 1.26 11.67
C ILE A 5 4.95 2.38 11.99
N LEU A 6 5.14 2.67 13.28
CA LEU A 6 6.10 3.66 13.75
C LEU A 6 7.54 3.27 13.37
N ALA A 7 7.92 2.00 13.57
CA ALA A 7 9.24 1.50 13.21
C ALA A 7 9.51 1.58 11.70
N LEU A 8 8.54 1.20 10.87
CA LEU A 8 8.63 1.31 9.40
C LEU A 8 8.74 2.77 8.95
N THR A 9 7.95 3.65 9.55
CA THR A 9 7.98 5.09 9.24
C THR A 9 9.33 5.69 9.61
N LEU A 10 9.84 5.36 10.79
CA LEU A 10 11.13 5.85 11.28
C LEU A 10 12.30 5.32 10.43
N ALA A 11 12.24 4.04 10.03
CA ALA A 11 13.23 3.46 9.12
C ALA A 11 13.25 4.16 7.76
N TYR A 12 12.07 4.46 7.20
CA TYR A 12 11.96 5.17 5.92
C TYR A 12 12.50 6.61 6.01
N VAL A 13 12.13 7.33 7.08
CA VAL A 13 12.64 8.69 7.36
C VAL A 13 14.16 8.67 7.55
N ALA A 14 14.69 7.69 8.28
CA ALA A 14 16.13 7.53 8.47
C ALA A 14 16.87 7.29 7.15
N VAL A 15 16.34 6.43 6.27
CA VAL A 15 16.92 6.18 4.94
C VAL A 15 16.89 7.44 4.06
N ALA A 16 15.78 8.19 4.07
CA ALA A 16 15.67 9.45 3.35
C ALA A 16 16.62 10.52 3.90
N ALA A 17 16.76 10.62 5.22
CA ALA A 17 17.67 11.56 5.88
C ALA A 17 19.15 11.21 5.61
N LEU A 18 19.51 9.92 5.60
CA LEU A 18 20.84 9.44 5.21
C LEU A 18 21.15 9.77 3.75
N LEU A 19 20.19 9.54 2.84
CA LEU A 19 20.32 9.91 1.43
C LEU A 19 20.50 11.43 1.26
N LEU A 20 19.74 12.24 2.01
CA LEU A 20 19.82 13.69 1.97
C LEU A 20 21.16 14.19 2.53
N CYS A 21 21.60 13.66 3.68
CA CYS A 21 22.92 13.95 4.25
C CYS A 21 24.05 13.58 3.29
N LEU A 22 23.97 12.41 2.65
CA LEU A 22 24.96 11.98 1.66
C LEU A 22 24.98 12.89 0.43
N ASN A 23 23.82 13.45 0.03
CA ASN A 23 23.72 14.41 -1.07
C ASN A 23 24.28 15.79 -0.71
N LEU A 24 24.10 16.23 0.54
CA LEU A 24 24.51 17.56 1.02
C LEU A 24 25.99 17.60 1.42
N ALA A 25 26.53 16.51 1.94
CA ALA A 25 27.90 16.42 2.44
C ALA A 25 28.97 16.28 1.34
N THR A 26 28.59 16.06 0.08
CA THR A 26 29.57 15.82 -0.99
C THR A 26 29.10 16.40 -2.31
N ARG A 27 30.02 17.01 -3.06
CA ARG A 27 29.81 17.62 -4.39
C ARG A 27 29.64 16.54 -5.47
N PHE A 28 28.70 15.63 -5.26
CA PHE A 28 28.50 14.44 -6.08
C PHE A 28 27.95 14.76 -7.47
N ALA A 29 28.35 13.93 -8.44
CA ALA A 29 27.87 13.95 -9.81
C ALA A 29 26.34 13.82 -9.88
N PRO A 30 25.68 14.43 -10.88
CA PRO A 30 24.22 14.44 -11.02
C PRO A 30 23.58 13.04 -11.04
N TRP A 31 24.35 12.00 -11.35
CA TRP A 31 23.87 10.62 -11.37
C TRP A 31 23.47 10.08 -9.99
N ILE A 32 24.15 10.52 -8.92
CA ILE A 32 23.88 10.10 -7.53
C ILE A 32 22.59 10.74 -7.00
N LYS A 33 22.24 11.94 -7.51
CA LYS A 33 20.92 12.55 -7.27
C LYS A 33 19.82 11.72 -7.92
N GLY A 34 20.06 11.23 -9.15
CA GLY A 34 19.14 10.33 -9.84
C GLY A 34 18.91 9.02 -9.09
N SER A 35 19.98 8.37 -8.62
CA SER A 35 19.84 7.11 -7.87
C SER A 35 19.07 7.28 -6.56
N ALA A 36 19.24 8.41 -5.86
CA ALA A 36 18.49 8.70 -4.64
C ALA A 36 16.97 8.75 -4.90
N VAL A 37 16.55 9.43 -5.97
CA VAL A 37 15.13 9.50 -6.36
C VAL A 37 14.61 8.11 -6.69
N VAL A 38 15.34 7.32 -7.49
CA VAL A 38 14.94 5.95 -7.86
C VAL A 38 14.78 5.06 -6.63
N VAL A 39 15.71 5.12 -5.67
CA VAL A 39 15.63 4.33 -4.44
C VAL A 39 14.41 4.70 -3.60
N VAL A 40 14.13 5.99 -3.43
CA VAL A 40 12.93 6.46 -2.70
C VAL A 40 11.65 6.04 -3.42
N THR A 41 11.60 6.14 -4.75
CA THR A 41 10.43 5.69 -5.53
C THR A 41 10.23 4.17 -5.42
N ALA A 42 11.29 3.38 -5.46
CA ALA A 42 11.21 1.92 -5.31
C ALA A 42 10.76 1.50 -3.91
N LEU A 43 11.24 2.21 -2.88
CA LEU A 43 10.85 1.97 -1.49
C LEU A 43 9.37 2.32 -1.28
N TYR A 44 8.88 3.40 -1.91
CA TYR A 44 7.46 3.79 -1.87
C TYR A 44 6.57 2.75 -2.56
N ALA A 45 6.98 2.29 -3.75
CA ALA A 45 6.26 1.23 -4.45
C ALA A 45 6.18 -0.06 -3.63
N SER A 46 7.28 -0.47 -3.00
CA SER A 46 7.34 -1.66 -2.14
C SER A 46 6.42 -1.53 -0.92
N ALA A 47 6.42 -0.36 -0.28
CA ALA A 47 5.52 -0.07 0.83
C ALA A 47 4.05 -0.12 0.37
N TRP A 48 3.73 0.46 -0.78
CA TRP A 48 2.39 0.43 -1.35
C TRP A 48 1.87 -0.98 -1.58
N PHE A 49 2.71 -1.89 -2.11
CA PHE A 49 2.34 -3.31 -2.27
C PHE A 49 2.09 -3.99 -0.92
N GLY A 50 2.87 -3.67 0.12
CA GLY A 50 2.64 -4.18 1.48
C GLY A 50 1.35 -3.68 2.12
N TYR A 51 0.98 -2.41 1.89
CA TYR A 51 -0.24 -1.82 2.47
C TYR A 51 -1.53 -2.24 1.76
N ARG A 52 -1.47 -2.62 0.48
CA ARG A 52 -2.66 -3.03 -0.31
C ARG A 52 -3.48 -4.13 0.37
N GLY A 53 -2.84 -5.09 1.03
CA GLY A 53 -3.53 -6.17 1.74
C GLY A 53 -4.17 -5.75 3.08
N LEU A 54 -3.76 -4.61 3.65
CA LEU A 54 -4.23 -4.13 4.96
C LEU A 54 -5.42 -3.18 4.86
N LEU A 55 -5.59 -2.54 3.71
CA LEU A 55 -6.60 -1.49 3.53
C LEU A 55 -8.03 -2.03 3.53
N GLY A 56 -8.25 -3.30 3.18
CA GLY A 56 -9.58 -3.92 3.17
C GLY A 56 -10.54 -3.37 2.11
N TRP A 57 -10.04 -2.61 1.13
CA TRP A 57 -10.87 -2.06 0.06
C TRP A 57 -11.36 -3.17 -0.87
N ALA A 58 -12.57 -3.02 -1.41
CA ALA A 58 -13.11 -3.91 -2.42
C ALA A 58 -12.14 -3.99 -3.60
N SER A 59 -11.68 -5.20 -3.90
CA SER A 59 -10.69 -5.48 -4.93
C SER A 59 -11.24 -6.53 -5.88
N PRO A 60 -11.02 -6.42 -7.20
CA PRO A 60 -11.41 -7.45 -8.16
C PRO A 60 -10.49 -8.68 -8.13
N ALA A 61 -9.64 -8.82 -7.10
CA ALA A 61 -8.77 -9.96 -6.94
C ALA A 61 -9.59 -11.26 -6.84
N PRO A 62 -9.11 -12.38 -7.43
CA PRO A 62 -9.80 -13.66 -7.33
C PRO A 62 -9.89 -14.10 -5.86
N LEU A 63 -11.01 -14.71 -5.50
CA LEU A 63 -11.17 -15.29 -4.16
C LEU A 63 -10.24 -16.50 -4.01
N PRO A 64 -9.59 -16.69 -2.84
CA PRO A 64 -8.77 -17.88 -2.56
C PRO A 64 -9.59 -19.17 -2.63
N GLU A 65 -8.95 -20.33 -2.80
CA GLU A 65 -9.65 -21.63 -2.79
C GLU A 65 -10.26 -21.95 -1.42
N THR A 66 -9.60 -21.52 -0.35
CA THR A 66 -10.08 -21.69 1.03
C THR A 66 -10.03 -20.35 1.74
N PHE A 67 -11.18 -19.89 2.22
CA PHE A 67 -11.28 -18.62 2.95
C PHE A 67 -12.38 -18.66 3.99
N ARG A 68 -12.24 -17.81 5.00
CA ARG A 68 -13.28 -17.54 5.99
C ARG A 68 -13.95 -16.21 5.66
N VAL A 69 -15.27 -16.24 5.52
CA VAL A 69 -16.07 -15.01 5.40
C VAL A 69 -16.13 -14.31 6.75
N LEU A 70 -15.74 -13.03 6.76
CA LEU A 70 -15.82 -12.16 7.93
C LEU A 70 -17.10 -11.33 7.90
N TRP A 71 -17.46 -10.79 6.74
CA TRP A 71 -18.62 -9.90 6.56
C TRP A 71 -19.12 -9.94 5.11
N ILE A 72 -20.41 -9.68 4.91
CA ILE A 72 -21.06 -9.61 3.60
C ILE A 72 -21.91 -8.34 3.58
N THR A 73 -21.73 -7.52 2.54
CA THR A 73 -22.60 -6.38 2.25
C THR A 73 -23.24 -6.63 0.88
N ALA A 74 -24.55 -6.66 0.83
CA ALA A 74 -25.30 -6.72 -0.42
C ALA A 74 -25.93 -5.35 -0.66
N ASP A 75 -25.54 -4.69 -1.74
CA ASP A 75 -26.23 -3.50 -2.23
C ASP A 75 -27.33 -3.96 -3.19
N GLU A 76 -28.58 -3.74 -2.80
CA GLU A 76 -29.75 -4.01 -3.62
C GLU A 76 -29.73 -3.11 -4.87
N PRO A 77 -30.16 -3.61 -6.03
CA PRO A 77 -30.29 -2.79 -7.23
C PRO A 77 -31.28 -1.65 -6.99
N ASP A 78 -30.81 -0.43 -7.21
CA ASP A 78 -31.62 0.77 -7.11
C ASP A 78 -32.41 0.96 -8.41
N LYS A 79 -33.74 0.91 -8.30
CA LYS A 79 -34.67 1.06 -9.42
C LYS A 79 -34.79 2.50 -9.91
N GLU A 80 -34.42 3.50 -9.10
CA GLU A 80 -34.46 4.91 -9.49
C GLU A 80 -33.21 5.35 -10.24
N THR A 81 -32.03 4.86 -9.83
CA THR A 81 -30.75 5.20 -10.49
C THR A 81 -30.31 4.19 -11.54
N GLY A 82 -30.95 3.01 -11.59
CA GLY A 82 -30.60 1.93 -12.52
C GLY A 82 -29.28 1.22 -12.15
N ALA A 83 -28.78 1.41 -10.94
CA ALA A 83 -27.54 0.80 -10.48
C ALA A 83 -27.71 -0.73 -10.32
N ALA A 84 -26.76 -1.49 -10.88
CA ALA A 84 -26.73 -2.92 -10.71
C ALA A 84 -26.38 -3.27 -9.25
N GLY A 85 -27.16 -4.18 -8.65
CA GLY A 85 -26.88 -4.66 -7.30
C GLY A 85 -25.52 -5.36 -7.25
N THR A 86 -24.75 -5.09 -6.21
CA THR A 86 -23.39 -5.64 -6.06
C THR A 86 -23.25 -6.28 -4.68
N ILE A 87 -22.62 -7.45 -4.62
CA ILE A 87 -22.35 -8.15 -3.36
C ILE A 87 -20.85 -8.07 -3.08
N PHE A 88 -20.49 -7.45 -1.96
CA PHE A 88 -19.13 -7.34 -1.48
C PHE A 88 -18.88 -8.35 -0.36
N PHE A 89 -17.85 -9.18 -0.53
CA PHE A 89 -17.41 -10.14 0.48
C PHE A 89 -16.12 -9.66 1.12
N TRP A 90 -16.09 -9.61 2.45
CA TRP A 90 -14.85 -9.46 3.21
C TRP A 90 -14.39 -10.83 3.66
N VAL A 91 -13.27 -11.28 3.13
CA VAL A 91 -12.76 -12.64 3.31
C VAL A 91 -11.35 -12.61 3.89
N ARG A 92 -11.02 -13.63 4.69
CA ARG A 92 -9.67 -13.90 5.17
C ARG A 92 -9.21 -15.25 4.62
N GLU A 93 -8.03 -15.27 4.02
CA GLU A 93 -7.37 -16.51 3.60
C GLU A 93 -7.01 -17.40 4.81
N LEU A 94 -7.18 -18.71 4.66
CA LEU A 94 -6.98 -19.71 5.72
C LEU A 94 -5.63 -20.41 5.59
#